data_AF-A0A1W6KL97-F1
#
_entry.id   AF-A0A1W6KL97-F1
#
_cell.length_a   1.000
_cell.length_b   1.000
_cell.length_c   1.000
_cell.angle_alpha   90.00
_cell.angle_beta   90.00
_cell.angle_gamma   90.00
#
_symmetry.space_group_name_H-M   'P 1'
#
loop_
_entity.id
_entity.type
_entity.pdbx_description
1 polymer ?
#
loop_
_entity_poly.entity_id
_entity_poly.type
_entity_poly.pdbx_seq_one_letter_code
_entity_poly.pdbx_strand_id
1 'polypeptide(L)'
;MSKPSQQRAIANFRNRLAEKGLVRFEVTGRDSDRDLVRNVARRLAEGGPESDRLRAAVKDNVGGEPPSKGGILKALLASPLIGSELDLTRAREEGRKVDL
;
A
#
# COMPACT_ATOMS: atom_id res chain seq x y z
N MET A 1 -36.89 12.48 -3.14
CA MET A 1 -36.49 12.03 -4.49
C MET A 1 -35.55 13.06 -5.11
N SER A 2 -34.42 12.64 -5.69
CA SER A 2 -33.46 13.53 -6.34
C SER A 2 -34.01 14.03 -7.69
N LYS A 3 -33.94 15.34 -7.96
CA LYS A 3 -34.48 15.96 -9.19
C LYS A 3 -33.79 15.38 -10.45
N PRO A 4 -34.46 15.25 -11.60
CA PRO A 4 -33.87 14.69 -12.83
C PRO A 4 -32.57 15.38 -13.28
N SER A 5 -32.46 16.70 -13.05
CA SER A 5 -31.24 17.47 -13.33
C SER A 5 -30.07 17.06 -12.42
N GLN A 6 -30.33 16.77 -11.14
CA GLN A 6 -29.32 16.33 -10.18
C GLN A 6 -28.81 14.92 -10.52
N GLN A 7 -29.70 14.03 -10.98
CA GLN A 7 -29.30 12.68 -11.42
C GLN A 7 -28.37 12.74 -12.63
N ARG A 8 -28.66 13.59 -13.62
CA ARG A 8 -27.79 13.81 -14.79
C ARG A 8 -26.44 14.40 -14.40
N ALA A 9 -26.43 15.38 -13.49
CA ALA A 9 -25.18 15.97 -12.99
C ALA A 9 -24.29 14.93 -12.30
N ILE A 10 -24.88 14.04 -11.49
CA ILE A 10 -24.17 12.94 -10.83
C ILE A 10 -23.62 11.94 -11.86
N ALA A 11 -24.42 11.56 -12.86
CA ALA A 11 -23.99 10.64 -13.92
C ALA A 11 -22.80 11.21 -14.72
N ASN A 12 -22.89 12.46 -15.15
CA ASN A 12 -21.80 13.13 -15.89
C ASN A 12 -20.52 13.29 -15.04
N PHE A 13 -20.66 13.52 -13.73
CA PHE A 13 -19.52 13.53 -12.82
C PHE A 13 -18.85 12.15 -12.72
N ARG A 14 -19.66 11.08 -12.62
CA ARG A 14 -19.14 9.71 -12.59
C ARG A 14 -18.42 9.31 -13.86
N ASN A 15 -18.97 9.67 -15.03
CA ASN A 15 -18.33 9.38 -16.32
C ASN A 15 -16.95 10.04 -16.41
N ARG A 16 -16.83 11.30 -16.00
CA ARG A 16 -15.55 12.02 -15.95
C ARG A 16 -14.52 11.41 -14.99
N LEU A 17 -14.97 10.79 -13.90
CA LEU A 17 -14.07 10.06 -13.00
C LEU A 17 -13.61 8.73 -13.62
N ALA A 18 -14.52 8.02 -14.29
CA ALA A 18 -14.21 6.75 -14.95
C ALA A 18 -13.24 6.94 -16.13
N GLU A 19 -13.36 8.03 -16.91
CA GLU A 19 -12.40 8.43 -17.95
C GLU A 19 -10.97 8.62 -17.40
N LYS A 20 -10.84 8.97 -16.11
CA LYS A 20 -9.56 9.09 -15.41
C LYS A 20 -9.10 7.77 -14.77
N GLY A 21 -9.79 6.66 -15.03
CA GLY A 21 -9.51 5.35 -14.43
C GLY A 21 -9.87 5.25 -12.94
N LEU A 22 -10.64 6.22 -12.40
CA LEU A 22 -11.03 6.22 -11.00
C LEU A 22 -12.35 5.46 -10.81
N VAL A 23 -12.32 4.46 -9.93
CA VAL A 23 -13.48 3.64 -9.56
C VAL A 23 -13.91 3.91 -8.14
N ARG A 24 -15.22 3.86 -7.88
CA ARG A 24 -15.77 3.94 -6.53
C ARG A 24 -15.86 2.53 -5.95
N PHE A 25 -15.40 2.38 -4.71
CA PHE A 25 -15.57 1.19 -3.91
C PHE A 25 -15.96 1.59 -2.48
N GLU A 26 -16.58 0.67 -1.76
CA GLU A 26 -16.98 0.85 -0.35
C GLU A 26 -15.99 0.14 0.57
N VAL A 27 -15.69 0.75 1.71
CA VAL A 27 -14.71 0.26 2.68
C VAL A 27 -15.35 0.29 4.07
N THR A 28 -15.15 -0.78 4.84
CA THR A 28 -15.52 -0.87 6.25
C THR A 28 -14.28 -0.63 7.11
N GLY A 29 -14.37 0.25 8.11
CA GLY A 29 -13.25 0.58 8.99
C GLY A 29 -13.71 1.28 10.26
N ARG A 30 -12.77 1.59 11.16
CA ARG A 30 -13.07 2.38 12.37
C ARG A 30 -13.31 3.83 12.00
N ASP A 31 -14.14 4.52 12.78
CA ASP A 31 -14.46 5.92 12.52
C ASP A 31 -13.23 6.83 12.61
N SER A 32 -12.31 6.52 13.53
CA SER A 32 -11.01 7.20 13.69
C SER A 32 -10.17 7.23 12.43
N ASP A 33 -10.30 6.22 11.57
CA ASP A 33 -9.42 6.01 10.42
C ASP A 33 -10.04 6.55 9.13
N ARG A 34 -11.29 7.04 9.20
CA ARG A 34 -12.07 7.50 8.04
C ARG A 34 -11.34 8.56 7.21
N ASP A 35 -10.81 9.58 7.87
CA ASP A 35 -10.13 10.68 7.19
C ASP A 35 -8.75 10.28 6.67
N LEU A 36 -8.05 9.39 7.39
CA LEU A 36 -6.79 8.82 6.95
C LEU A 36 -6.97 8.04 5.64
N VAL A 37 -7.93 7.11 5.59
CA VAL A 37 -8.23 6.32 4.39
C VAL A 37 -8.63 7.22 3.21
N ARG A 38 -9.43 8.26 3.46
CA ARG A 38 -9.82 9.24 2.44
C ARG A 38 -8.62 10.00 1.88
N ASN A 39 -7.68 10.42 2.73
CA ASN A 39 -6.49 11.13 2.31
C ASN A 39 -5.54 10.24 1.50
N VAL A 40 -5.35 8.98 1.92
CA VAL A 40 -4.56 7.99 1.17
C VAL A 40 -5.17 7.77 -0.21
N ALA A 41 -6.48 7.54 -0.31
CA ALA A 41 -7.16 7.35 -1.59
C ALA A 41 -7.05 8.58 -2.50
N ARG A 42 -7.17 9.80 -1.95
CA ARG A 42 -6.99 11.04 -2.71
C ARG A 42 -5.56 11.15 -3.25
N ARG A 43 -4.55 10.92 -2.40
CA ARG A 43 -3.14 11.02 -2.80
C ARG A 43 -2.83 10.01 -3.90
N LEU A 44 -3.30 8.76 -3.78
CA LEU A 44 -3.13 7.74 -4.82
C LEU A 44 -3.80 8.09 -6.15
N ALA A 45 -4.92 8.84 -6.11
CA ALA A 45 -5.64 9.29 -7.30
C ALA A 45 -4.96 10.45 -8.04
N GLU A 46 -4.05 11.19 -7.39
CA GLU A 46 -3.26 12.26 -8.03
C GLU A 46 -2.26 11.70 -9.06
N GLY A 47 -1.81 10.45 -8.87
CA GLY A 47 -0.82 9.80 -9.74
C GLY A 47 0.59 10.39 -9.58
N GLY A 48 1.51 9.93 -10.42
CA GLY A 48 2.91 10.39 -10.42
C GLY A 48 3.79 9.82 -9.30
N PRO A 49 5.05 10.28 -9.21
CA PRO A 49 6.09 9.62 -8.42
C PRO A 49 5.78 9.50 -6.92
N GLU A 50 5.15 10.53 -6.34
CA GLU A 50 4.76 10.54 -4.93
C GLU A 50 3.63 9.53 -4.65
N SER A 51 2.69 9.38 -5.58
CA SER A 51 1.62 8.39 -5.50
C SER A 51 2.17 6.96 -5.61
N ASP A 52 3.18 6.76 -6.46
CA ASP A 52 3.84 5.46 -6.62
C ASP A 52 4.64 5.08 -5.37
N ARG A 53 5.37 6.03 -4.77
CA ARG A 53 6.06 5.84 -3.49
C ARG A 53 5.08 5.49 -2.36
N LEU A 54 3.98 6.23 -2.26
CA LEU A 54 2.93 5.94 -1.27
C LEU A 54 2.34 4.54 -1.49
N ARG A 55 2.07 4.16 -2.75
CA ARG A 55 1.55 2.82 -3.09
C ARG A 55 2.50 1.71 -2.67
N ALA A 56 3.81 1.88 -2.91
CA ALA A 56 4.83 0.93 -2.47
C ALA A 56 4.85 0.81 -0.94
N ALA A 57 4.91 1.93 -0.23
CA ALA A 57 4.92 1.94 1.23
C ALA A 57 3.66 1.28 1.84
N VAL A 58 2.47 1.56 1.28
CA VAL A 58 1.22 0.92 1.73
C VAL A 58 1.24 -0.58 1.45
N LYS A 59 1.73 -1.02 0.28
CA LYS A 59 1.87 -2.45 -0.03
C LYS A 59 2.80 -3.16 0.96
N ASP A 60 3.94 -2.57 1.27
CA ASP A 60 4.95 -3.16 2.16
C ASP A 60 4.46 -3.29 3.61
N ASN A 61 3.57 -2.38 4.06
CA ASN A 61 3.09 -2.36 5.44
C ASN A 61 1.74 -3.06 5.64
N VAL A 62 0.89 -3.15 4.60
CA VAL A 62 -0.47 -3.72 4.68
C VAL A 62 -0.55 -5.09 4.02
N GLY A 63 0.19 -5.29 2.93
CA GLY A 63 0.36 -6.61 2.35
C GLY A 63 1.24 -7.41 3.29
N GLY A 64 0.66 -8.36 4.03
CA GLY A 64 1.39 -9.28 4.91
C GLY A 64 2.39 -10.20 4.20
N GLU A 65 2.91 -9.80 3.03
CA GLU A 65 4.11 -10.39 2.48
C GLU A 65 5.26 -10.07 3.45
N PRO A 66 5.94 -11.08 4.00
CA PRO A 66 7.12 -10.84 4.82
C PRO A 66 8.09 -9.99 3.99
N PRO A 67 8.77 -9.01 4.62
CA PRO A 67 9.67 -8.10 3.90
C PRO A 67 10.55 -8.93 2.99
N SER A 68 10.60 -8.57 1.70
CA SER A 68 11.29 -9.35 0.68
C SER A 68 12.63 -9.78 1.24
N LYS A 69 12.84 -11.10 1.37
CA LYS A 69 14.09 -11.65 1.91
C LYS A 69 15.22 -10.96 1.13
N GLY A 70 16.01 -10.13 1.82
CA GLY A 70 16.94 -9.20 1.16
C GLY A 70 17.89 -9.91 0.20
N GLY A 71 18.48 -9.18 -0.75
CA GLY A 71 19.32 -9.75 -1.83
C GLY A 71 20.44 -10.68 -1.35
N ILE A 72 20.86 -10.56 -0.08
CA ILE A 72 21.80 -11.47 0.59
C ILE A 72 21.28 -12.90 0.62
N LEU A 73 19.99 -13.13 0.93
CA LEU A 73 19.46 -14.50 0.95
C LEU A 73 19.42 -15.09 -0.47
N LYS A 74 19.05 -14.29 -1.46
CA LYS A 74 19.06 -14.72 -2.87
C LYS A 74 20.48 -15.10 -3.30
N ALA A 75 21.50 -14.36 -2.85
CA ALA A 75 22.90 -14.68 -3.11
C ALA A 75 23.36 -15.95 -2.37
N LEU A 76 22.95 -16.16 -1.11
CA LEU A 76 23.25 -17.37 -0.34
C LEU A 76 22.61 -18.62 -0.96
N LEU A 77 21.38 -18.52 -1.48
CA LEU A 77 20.71 -19.64 -2.17
C LEU A 77 21.32 -19.94 -3.56
N ALA A 78 22.06 -19.00 -4.15
CA ALA A 78 22.79 -19.19 -5.40
C ALA A 78 24.26 -19.65 -5.17
N SER A 79 24.69 -19.77 -3.91
CA SER A 79 26.02 -20.23 -3.51
C SER A 79 26.08 -21.76 -3.46
N PRO A 80 27.26 -22.40 -3.55
CA PRO A 80 27.46 -23.84 -3.32
C PRO A 80 26.92 -24.37 -1.99
N LEU A 81 26.57 -23.48 -1.06
CA LEU A 81 25.95 -23.78 0.24
C LEU A 81 24.45 -24.09 0.15
N ILE A 82 23.86 -24.18 -1.05
CA ILE A 82 22.47 -24.63 -1.23
C ILE A 82 22.28 -26.02 -0.62
N GLY A 83 21.34 -26.17 0.32
CA GLY A 83 21.13 -27.41 1.08
C GLY A 83 21.92 -27.53 2.38
N SER A 84 22.73 -26.53 2.75
CA SER A 84 23.28 -26.44 4.11
C SER A 84 22.15 -26.07 5.08
N GLU A 85 22.08 -26.71 6.25
CA GLU A 85 21.14 -26.34 7.31
C GLU A 85 21.55 -25.03 7.99
N LEU A 86 21.36 -23.92 7.28
CA LEU A 86 21.58 -22.57 7.81
C LEU A 86 20.32 -22.11 8.53
N ASP A 87 20.47 -21.75 9.81
CA ASP A 87 19.44 -20.99 10.51
C ASP A 87 19.46 -19.55 10.01
N LEU A 88 18.45 -19.22 9.21
CA LEU A 88 18.28 -17.89 8.60
C LEU A 88 17.37 -17.00 9.45
N THR A 89 16.95 -17.47 10.62
CA THR A 89 16.13 -16.66 11.53
C THR A 89 17.02 -15.62 12.20
N ARG A 90 16.61 -14.35 12.08
CA ARG A 90 17.27 -13.25 12.79
C ARG A 90 16.40 -12.84 13.96
N ALA A 91 16.92 -12.99 15.18
CA ALA A 91 16.30 -12.43 16.37
C ALA A 91 16.12 -10.91 16.22
N ARG A 92 14.90 -10.43 16.48
CA ARG A 92 14.59 -9.00 16.51
C ARG A 92 14.78 -8.52 17.95
N GLU A 93 15.95 -7.97 18.22
CA GLU A 93 16.24 -7.32 19.50
C GLU A 93 15.91 -5.82 19.42
N GLU A 94 15.56 -5.21 20.56
CA GLU A 94 15.24 -3.77 20.68
C GLU A 94 16.44 -2.85 20.34
N GLY A 95 17.63 -3.42 20.12
CA GLY A 95 18.86 -2.69 19.86
C GLY A 95 19.53 -2.22 21.16
N ARG A 96 20.76 -1.71 21.03
CA ARG A 96 21.50 -1.15 22.16
C ARG A 96 20.96 0.25 22.45
N LYS A 97 20.73 0.58 23.73
CA LYS A 97 20.51 1.99 24.12
C LYS A 97 21.77 2.78 23.75
N VAL A 98 21.64 3.66 22.77
CA VAL A 98 22.68 4.61 22.36
C VAL A 98 22.14 5.99 22.70
N ASP A 99 22.90 6.77 23.44
CA ASP A 99 22.64 8.20 23.62
C ASP A 99 23.25 8.91 22.39
N LEU A 100 22.41 9.61 21.61
CA LEU A 100 22.77 10.27 20.36
C LEU A 100 22.93 11.78 20.56
#